data_AF-A0AAJ0Q235-F1
#
_entry.id   AF-A0AAJ0Q235-F1
#
_cell.length_a   1.000
_cell.length_b   1.000
_cell.length_c   1.000
_cell.angle_alpha   90.00
_cell.angle_beta   90.00
_cell.angle_gamma   90.00
#
_symmetry.space_group_name_H-M   'P 1'
#
loop_
_entity.id
_entity.type
_entity.pdbx_description
1 polymer ?
#
loop_
_entity_poly.entity_id
_entity_poly.type
_entity_poly.pdbx_seq_one_letter_code
_entity_poly.pdbx_strand_id
1 'polypeptide(L)'
;MSGARRSCDETAAARWWQPPSSPTLVCVVGDDTLPAACCGALAKRLAGMPQIALLGCAEPARLHASWVDARSSAAARPPAEIAPLERALGRLSRDARLLLWSQQPATLDWIGGVHGHRTFVVRHCPLTCDEIELQRAVDAALALLRAAMRSRIDAEY
;
A
#
# COMPACT_ATOMS: atom_id res chain seq x y z
N MET A 1 2.30 -32.49 -0.10
CA MET A 1 1.13 -31.85 -0.73
C MET A 1 1.27 -30.33 -0.61
N SER A 2 1.24 -29.64 -1.75
CA SER A 2 1.30 -28.18 -1.98
C SER A 2 2.40 -27.38 -1.29
N GLY A 3 3.58 -27.36 -1.93
CA GLY A 3 4.48 -26.22 -1.84
C GLY A 3 3.80 -25.02 -2.50
N ALA A 4 3.37 -24.06 -1.68
CA ALA A 4 2.85 -22.79 -2.17
C ALA A 4 3.95 -22.09 -2.99
N ARG A 5 3.78 -22.04 -4.30
CA ARG A 5 4.60 -21.20 -5.17
C ARG A 5 4.41 -19.76 -4.69
N ARG A 6 5.37 -19.25 -3.94
CA ARG A 6 5.56 -17.82 -3.75
C ARG A 6 5.93 -17.26 -5.13
N SER A 7 4.93 -16.93 -5.93
CA SER A 7 5.12 -16.03 -7.07
C SER A 7 5.44 -14.67 -6.47
N CYS A 8 6.71 -14.50 -6.10
CA CYS A 8 7.32 -13.21 -5.91
C CYS A 8 7.44 -12.65 -7.32
N ASP A 9 6.42 -11.91 -7.76
CA ASP A 9 6.53 -11.08 -8.94
C ASP A 9 7.51 -9.94 -8.57
N GLU A 10 8.79 -10.24 -8.72
CA GLU A 10 9.91 -9.37 -8.34
C GLU A 10 10.06 -8.17 -9.30
N THR A 11 9.26 -8.17 -10.38
CA THR A 11 9.22 -7.15 -11.43
C THR A 11 7.90 -6.36 -11.45
N ALA A 12 6.94 -6.66 -10.57
CA ALA A 12 5.67 -5.95 -10.53
C ALA A 12 5.86 -4.53 -10.00
N ALA A 13 5.40 -3.55 -10.77
CA ALA A 13 5.35 -2.15 -10.35
C ALA A 13 4.50 -1.94 -9.07
N ALA A 14 3.65 -2.90 -8.69
CA ALA A 14 2.99 -2.93 -7.38
C ALA A 14 3.14 -4.32 -6.74
N ARG A 15 3.79 -4.40 -5.57
CA ARG A 15 4.13 -5.66 -4.89
C ARG A 15 3.66 -5.69 -3.45
N TRP A 16 2.99 -6.79 -3.06
CA TRP A 16 2.56 -7.01 -1.67
C TRP A 16 3.73 -7.50 -0.80
N TRP A 17 4.00 -6.78 0.29
CA TRP A 17 4.85 -7.26 1.39
C TRP A 17 4.01 -8.02 2.41
N GLN A 18 2.80 -7.53 2.67
CA GLN A 18 1.76 -8.22 3.43
C GLN A 18 0.45 -8.09 2.64
N PRO A 19 -0.04 -9.16 2.00
CA PRO A 19 -1.26 -9.09 1.21
C PRO A 19 -2.48 -8.83 2.11
N PRO A 20 -3.55 -8.22 1.56
CA PRO A 20 -4.77 -8.03 2.31
C PRO A 20 -5.49 -9.36 2.55
N SER A 21 -6.31 -9.36 3.60
CA SER A 21 -7.20 -10.44 4.00
C SER A 21 -8.61 -9.90 4.25
N SER A 22 -9.59 -10.78 4.46
CA SER A 22 -10.98 -10.38 4.73
C SER A 22 -11.12 -9.26 5.80
N PRO A 23 -10.45 -9.33 6.96
CA PRO A 23 -10.56 -8.29 7.99
C PRO A 23 -9.69 -7.04 7.74
N THR A 24 -9.09 -6.84 6.57
CA THR A 24 -8.20 -5.70 6.32
C THR A 24 -8.97 -4.37 6.36
N LEU A 25 -8.59 -3.49 7.29
CA LEU A 25 -9.15 -2.16 7.52
C LEU A 25 -8.25 -1.05 6.98
N VAL A 26 -6.94 -1.28 6.99
CA VAL A 26 -5.95 -0.29 6.55
C VAL A 26 -4.90 -0.94 5.66
N CYS A 27 -4.57 -0.31 4.54
CA CYS A 27 -3.47 -0.69 3.69
C CYS A 27 -2.40 0.40 3.73
N VAL A 28 -1.17 0.04 4.11
CA VAL A 28 -0.01 0.91 3.97
C VAL A 28 0.47 0.83 2.53
N VAL A 29 0.64 1.99 1.89
CA VAL A 29 1.19 2.11 0.54
C VAL A 29 2.50 2.88 0.63
N GLY A 30 3.61 2.18 0.38
CA GLY A 30 4.94 2.77 0.29
C GLY A 30 5.39 2.91 -1.16
N ASP A 31 6.14 3.95 -1.48
CA ASP A 31 6.79 4.09 -2.78
C ASP A 31 8.31 3.83 -2.72
N ASP A 32 8.99 4.10 -3.83
CA ASP A 32 10.44 3.99 -4.01
C ASP A 32 11.25 5.01 -3.21
N THR A 33 10.62 6.04 -2.63
CA THR A 33 11.30 6.95 -1.70
C THR A 33 11.61 6.29 -0.36
N LEU A 34 10.96 5.16 -0.05
CA LEU A 34 11.26 4.35 1.12
C LEU A 34 12.27 3.25 0.78
N PRO A 35 13.36 3.13 1.57
CA PRO A 35 14.23 1.97 1.47
C PRO A 35 13.44 0.67 1.62
N ALA A 36 13.75 -0.35 0.82
CA ALA A 36 13.11 -1.67 0.93
C ALA A 36 13.21 -2.27 2.35
N ALA A 37 14.26 -1.92 3.09
CA ALA A 37 14.43 -2.25 4.51
C ALA A 37 13.29 -1.70 5.40
N CYS A 38 12.73 -0.52 5.12
CA CYS A 38 11.56 0.05 5.82
C CYS A 38 10.34 -0.84 5.67
N CYS A 39 9.97 -1.13 4.42
CA CYS A 39 8.83 -1.97 4.11
C CYS A 39 9.00 -3.38 4.71
N GLY A 40 10.21 -3.94 4.64
CA GLY A 40 10.53 -5.23 5.25
C GLY A 40 10.45 -5.21 6.79
N ALA A 41 10.98 -4.18 7.43
CA ALA A 41 10.91 -4.01 8.88
C ALA A 41 9.46 -3.81 9.36
N LEU A 42 8.69 -2.98 8.67
CA LEU A 42 7.27 -2.80 8.98
C LEU A 42 6.49 -4.11 8.76
N ALA A 43 6.71 -4.82 7.66
CA ALA A 43 6.07 -6.12 7.41
C ALA A 43 6.32 -7.11 8.55
N LYS A 44 7.56 -7.18 9.07
CA LYS A 44 7.88 -8.03 10.24
C LYS A 44 7.09 -7.62 11.48
N ARG A 45 6.89 -6.32 11.71
CA ARG A 45 6.11 -5.79 12.84
C ARG A 45 4.60 -6.03 12.68
N LEU A 46 4.11 -6.05 11.45
CA LEU A 46 2.70 -6.29 11.11
C LEU A 46 2.34 -7.78 11.00
N ALA A 47 3.33 -8.67 11.10
CA ALA A 47 3.11 -10.11 11.05
C ALA A 47 2.10 -10.54 12.12
N GLY A 48 1.02 -11.19 11.70
CA GLY A 48 -0.08 -11.59 12.59
C GLY A 48 -1.18 -10.53 12.80
N MET A 49 -1.11 -9.38 12.15
CA MET A 49 -2.15 -8.35 12.16
C MET A 49 -2.94 -8.35 10.83
N PRO A 50 -3.96 -9.20 10.66
CA PRO A 50 -4.67 -9.33 9.38
C PRO A 50 -5.51 -8.08 9.02
N GLN A 51 -5.71 -7.18 9.99
CA GLN A 51 -6.36 -5.88 9.77
C GLN A 51 -5.53 -4.91 8.93
N ILE A 52 -4.23 -5.20 8.74
CA ILE A 52 -3.31 -4.31 8.05
C ILE A 52 -2.69 -5.04 6.85
N ALA A 53 -2.69 -4.38 5.69
CA ALA A 53 -1.94 -4.81 4.51
C ALA A 53 -0.79 -3.83 4.22
N LEU A 54 0.22 -4.29 3.46
CA LEU A 54 1.35 -3.46 3.04
C LEU A 54 1.68 -3.71 1.57
N LEU A 55 1.52 -2.66 0.76
CA LEU A 55 1.80 -2.60 -0.67
C LEU A 55 3.01 -1.69 -0.91
N GLY A 56 3.97 -2.16 -1.69
CA GLY A 56 5.04 -1.34 -2.26
C GLY A 56 4.71 -0.99 -3.72
N CYS A 57 4.89 0.26 -4.10
CA CYS A 57 4.67 0.79 -5.45
C CYS A 57 6.00 1.33 -6.00
N ALA A 58 6.50 0.74 -7.08
CA ALA A 58 7.66 1.26 -7.79
C ALA A 58 7.21 2.30 -8.83
N GLU A 59 7.98 3.40 -8.96
CA GLU A 59 7.75 4.45 -9.96
C GLU A 59 6.28 4.95 -10.00
N PRO A 60 5.76 5.61 -8.95
CA PRO A 60 4.37 6.04 -8.85
C PRO A 60 3.83 6.79 -10.08
N ALA A 61 4.66 7.61 -10.72
CA ALA A 61 4.28 8.34 -11.92
C ALA A 61 3.99 7.41 -13.12
N ARG A 62 4.76 6.33 -13.30
CA ARG A 62 4.51 5.34 -14.36
C ARG A 62 3.25 4.53 -14.08
N LEU A 63 3.03 4.15 -12.81
CA LEU A 63 1.79 3.51 -12.39
C LEU A 63 0.57 4.37 -12.67
N HIS A 64 0.67 5.68 -12.39
CA HIS A 64 -0.40 6.63 -12.66
C HIS A 64 -0.72 6.72 -14.15
N ALA A 65 0.29 6.91 -14.99
CA ALA A 65 0.12 6.95 -16.45
C ALA A 65 -0.53 5.67 -16.99
N SER A 66 -0.03 4.49 -16.57
CA SER A 66 -0.60 3.21 -16.96
C SER A 66 -2.07 3.06 -16.54
N TRP A 67 -2.46 3.54 -15.36
CA TRP A 67 -3.85 3.53 -14.91
C TRP A 67 -4.74 4.50 -15.72
N VAL A 68 -4.25 5.71 -15.99
CA VAL A 68 -4.98 6.69 -16.81
C VAL A 68 -5.20 6.17 -18.24
N ASP A 69 -4.18 5.57 -18.85
CA ASP A 69 -4.25 4.98 -20.19
C ASP A 69 -5.23 3.81 -20.26
N ALA A 70 -5.19 2.93 -19.26
CA ALA A 70 -6.12 1.81 -19.14
C ALA A 70 -7.57 2.30 -19.01
N ARG A 71 -7.81 3.33 -18.18
CA ARG A 71 -9.14 3.91 -17.97
C ARG A 71 -9.67 4.64 -19.20
N SER A 72 -8.80 5.35 -19.93
CA SER A 72 -9.17 6.07 -21.16
C SER A 72 -9.49 5.12 -22.31
N SER A 73 -8.87 3.94 -22.33
CA SER A 73 -9.08 2.91 -23.36
C SER A 73 -10.17 1.89 -22.99
N ALA A 74 -10.78 2.00 -21.80
CA ALA A 74 -11.69 1.01 -21.24
C ALA A 74 -12.95 0.76 -22.11
N ALA A 75 -13.39 1.75 -22.89
CA ALA A 75 -14.52 1.60 -23.82
C ALA A 75 -14.18 0.74 -25.06
N ALA A 76 -12.90 0.60 -25.39
CA ALA A 76 -12.43 -0.05 -26.62
C ALA A 76 -11.74 -1.40 -26.38
N ARG A 77 -11.58 -1.83 -25.12
CA ARG A 77 -10.70 -2.94 -24.74
C ARG A 77 -11.47 -4.01 -23.95
N PRO A 78 -11.21 -5.31 -24.20
CA PRO A 78 -11.80 -6.36 -23.38
C PRO A 78 -11.38 -6.20 -21.90
N PRO A 79 -12.25 -6.60 -20.94
CA PRO A 79 -12.08 -6.37 -19.49
C PRO A 79 -10.85 -7.03 -18.84
N ALA A 80 -9.98 -7.71 -19.62
CA ALA A 80 -8.80 -8.41 -19.14
C ALA A 80 -7.58 -7.48 -18.90
N GLU A 81 -7.58 -6.26 -19.44
CA GLU A 81 -6.43 -5.35 -19.38
C GLU A 81 -6.53 -4.35 -18.20
N ILE A 82 -6.85 -4.88 -17.02
CA ILE A 82 -6.88 -4.10 -15.77
C ILE A 82 -5.44 -3.71 -15.40
N ALA A 83 -5.23 -2.42 -15.11
CA ALA A 83 -3.94 -1.90 -14.68
C ALA A 83 -3.44 -2.67 -13.44
N PRO A 84 -2.12 -2.99 -13.34
CA PRO A 84 -1.58 -3.78 -12.23
C PRO A 84 -1.99 -3.26 -10.85
N LEU A 85 -2.00 -1.95 -10.67
CA LEU A 85 -2.40 -1.31 -9.42
C LEU A 85 -3.90 -1.42 -9.14
N GLU A 86 -4.75 -1.28 -10.15
CA GLU A 86 -6.20 -1.44 -10.01
C GLU A 86 -6.55 -2.88 -9.60
N ARG A 87 -5.85 -3.87 -10.16
CA ARG A 87 -5.96 -5.28 -9.74
C ARG A 87 -5.49 -5.48 -8.30
N ALA A 88 -4.38 -4.87 -7.90
CA ALA A 88 -3.86 -4.97 -6.55
C ALA A 88 -4.85 -4.37 -5.54
N LEU A 89 -5.26 -3.12 -5.74
CA LEU A 89 -6.17 -2.40 -4.85
C LEU A 89 -7.59 -2.97 -4.84
N GLY A 90 -8.03 -3.64 -5.92
CA GLY A 90 -9.31 -4.34 -5.97
C GLY A 90 -9.43 -5.51 -4.99
N ARG A 91 -8.31 -5.94 -4.36
CA ARG A 91 -8.31 -6.93 -3.28
C ARG A 91 -8.71 -6.34 -1.91
N LEU A 92 -8.80 -5.02 -1.79
CA LEU A 92 -9.19 -4.33 -0.57
C LEU A 92 -10.70 -4.06 -0.57
N SER A 93 -11.32 -4.09 0.61
CA SER A 93 -12.66 -3.53 0.77
C SER A 93 -12.68 -2.04 0.39
N ARG A 94 -13.81 -1.54 -0.11
CA ARG A 94 -13.99 -0.10 -0.39
C ARG A 94 -13.90 0.75 0.89
N ASP A 95 -14.22 0.16 2.03
CA ASP A 95 -14.15 0.84 3.33
C ASP A 95 -12.74 0.87 3.92
N ALA A 96 -11.79 0.13 3.33
CA ALA A 96 -10.41 0.17 3.75
C ALA A 96 -9.80 1.57 3.50
N ARG A 97 -8.94 2.00 4.40
CA ARG A 97 -8.22 3.28 4.28
C ARG A 97 -6.79 3.03 3.80
N LEU A 98 -6.23 3.97 3.04
CA LEU A 98 -4.86 3.91 2.57
C LEU A 98 -3.98 4.85 3.41
N LEU A 99 -2.96 4.30 4.06
CA LEU A 99 -1.88 5.08 4.67
C LEU A 99 -0.77 5.25 3.64
N LEU A 100 -0.59 6.46 3.11
CA LEU A 100 0.51 6.78 2.21
C LEU A 100 1.77 7.03 3.04
N TRP A 101 2.79 6.22 2.82
CA TRP A 101 4.10 6.33 3.45
C TRP A 101 5.13 6.67 2.37
N SER A 102 5.48 7.95 2.26
CA SER A 102 6.34 8.46 1.21
C SER A 102 6.97 9.77 1.66
N GLN A 103 8.19 10.04 1.20
CA GLN A 103 8.82 11.36 1.32
C GLN A 103 8.09 12.42 0.47
N GLN A 104 7.41 11.99 -0.59
CA GLN A 104 6.72 12.87 -1.53
C GLN A 104 5.25 12.42 -1.72
N PRO A 105 4.37 12.53 -0.71
CA PRO A 105 3.01 11.99 -0.78
C PRO A 105 2.18 12.44 -1.99
N ALA A 106 2.47 13.62 -2.55
CA ALA A 106 1.84 14.13 -3.76
C ALA A 106 1.97 13.20 -4.99
N THR A 107 3.02 12.37 -5.04
CA THR A 107 3.19 11.36 -6.11
C THR A 107 2.22 10.19 -5.99
N LEU A 108 1.57 10.04 -4.82
CA LEU A 108 0.62 8.98 -4.49
C LEU A 108 -0.81 9.48 -4.27
N ASP A 109 -1.07 10.80 -4.24
CA ASP A 109 -2.40 11.34 -3.87
C ASP A 109 -3.55 10.83 -4.77
N TRP A 110 -3.26 10.46 -6.01
CA TRP A 110 -4.23 9.89 -6.96
C TRP A 110 -4.69 8.47 -6.60
N ILE A 111 -3.94 7.74 -5.77
CA ILE A 111 -4.16 6.30 -5.53
C ILE A 111 -5.50 6.02 -4.86
N GLY A 112 -5.98 6.94 -4.02
CA GLY A 112 -7.31 6.86 -3.42
C GLY A 112 -8.41 6.89 -4.48
N GLY A 113 -8.20 7.59 -5.60
CA GLY A 113 -9.14 7.69 -6.71
C GLY A 113 -9.30 6.42 -7.54
N VAL A 114 -8.39 5.44 -7.44
CA VAL A 114 -8.44 4.20 -8.23
C VAL A 114 -9.70 3.39 -7.90
N HIS A 115 -10.02 3.23 -6.61
CA HIS A 115 -11.21 2.51 -6.12
C HIS A 115 -12.08 3.33 -5.14
N GLY A 116 -11.73 4.60 -4.89
CA GLY A 116 -12.46 5.50 -3.98
C GLY A 116 -12.06 5.36 -2.51
N HIS A 117 -10.85 4.86 -2.22
CA HIS A 117 -10.37 4.71 -0.85
C HIS A 117 -9.99 6.06 -0.22
N ARG A 118 -10.28 6.21 1.07
CA ARG A 118 -9.84 7.38 1.84
C ARG A 118 -8.35 7.28 2.14
N THR A 119 -7.60 8.35 1.88
CA THR A 119 -6.16 8.41 2.14
C THR A 119 -5.85 9.20 3.42
N PHE A 120 -4.73 8.86 4.03
CA PHE A 120 -4.08 9.64 5.07
C PHE A 120 -2.57 9.39 4.98
N VAL A 121 -1.75 10.25 5.56
CA VAL A 121 -0.32 10.31 5.24
C VAL A 121 0.53 10.18 6.50
N VAL A 122 1.61 9.41 6.40
CA VAL A 122 2.75 9.48 7.32
C VAL A 122 3.92 10.10 6.56
N ARG A 123 4.38 11.25 7.03
CA ARG A 123 5.51 11.99 6.43
C ARG A 123 6.86 11.61 7.03
N HIS A 124 6.87 10.87 8.13
CA HIS A 124 8.11 10.46 8.76
C HIS A 124 8.69 9.24 8.04
N CYS A 125 9.71 9.51 7.24
CA CYS A 125 10.41 8.56 6.38
C CYS A 125 11.90 8.77 6.63
N PRO A 126 12.73 7.71 6.61
CA PRO A 126 14.14 7.89 6.86
C PRO A 126 14.81 8.61 5.68
N LEU A 127 15.80 9.43 5.99
CA LEU A 127 16.62 10.12 4.98
C LEU A 127 17.85 9.28 4.62
N THR A 128 18.27 8.40 5.54
CA THR A 128 19.40 7.50 5.40
C THR A 128 18.99 6.06 5.76
N CYS A 129 19.83 5.08 5.42
CA CYS A 129 19.60 3.69 5.80
C CYS A 129 20.11 3.35 7.21
N ASP A 130 20.33 4.35 8.08
CA ASP A 130 20.73 4.12 9.46
C ASP A 130 19.63 3.40 10.26
N GLU A 131 20.02 2.48 11.13
CA GLU A 131 19.09 1.63 11.88
C GLU A 131 18.15 2.44 12.80
N ILE A 132 18.64 3.53 13.39
CA ILE A 132 17.85 4.37 14.29
C ILE A 132 16.81 5.15 13.49
N GLU A 133 17.17 5.72 12.34
CA GLU A 133 16.22 6.42 11.47
C GLU A 133 15.17 5.46 10.92
N LEU A 134 15.59 4.28 10.48
CA LEU A 134 14.71 3.20 10.03
C LEU A 134 13.69 2.85 11.11
N GLN A 135 14.14 2.62 12.34
CA GLN A 135 13.29 2.22 13.45
C GLN A 135 12.29 3.34 13.82
N ARG A 136 12.73 4.61 13.83
CA ARG A 136 11.84 5.76 14.06
C ARG A 136 10.76 5.90 12.99
N ALA A 137 11.11 5.71 11.72
CA ALA A 137 10.16 5.75 10.61
C ALA A 137 9.09 4.66 10.74
N VAL A 138 9.51 3.42 11.06
CA VAL A 138 8.60 2.29 11.30
C VAL A 138 7.69 2.56 12.50
N ASP A 139 8.23 3.10 13.61
CA ASP A 139 7.44 3.39 14.81
C ASP A 139 6.41 4.49 14.57
N ALA A 140 6.74 5.53 13.79
CA ALA A 140 5.79 6.56 13.40
C ALA A 140 4.64 5.99 12.55
N ALA A 141 4.95 5.12 11.58
CA ALA A 141 3.92 4.44 10.80
C ALA A 141 3.01 3.57 11.69
N LEU A 142 3.59 2.79 12.62
CA LEU A 142 2.83 1.97 13.57
C LEU A 142 1.94 2.81 14.51
N ALA A 143 2.43 3.95 14.98
CA ALA A 143 1.65 4.84 15.84
C ALA A 143 0.40 5.36 15.11
N LEU A 144 0.55 5.80 13.85
CA LEU A 144 -0.57 6.25 13.03
C LEU A 144 -1.54 5.11 12.68
N LEU A 145 -1.05 3.90 12.41
CA LEU A 145 -1.89 2.73 12.19
C LEU A 145 -2.74 2.41 13.42
N ARG A 146 -2.15 2.42 14.62
CA ARG A 146 -2.88 2.19 15.88
C ARG A 146 -3.96 3.24 16.11
N ALA A 147 -3.64 4.52 15.86
CA ALA A 147 -4.62 5.60 15.98
C ALA A 147 -5.78 5.44 14.96
N ALA A 148 -5.46 5.12 13.71
CA ALA A 148 -6.45 4.89 12.66
C ALA A 148 -7.36 3.71 12.97
N MET A 149 -6.82 2.59 13.47
CA MET A 149 -7.61 1.43 13.88
C MET A 149 -8.51 1.74 15.08
N ARG A 150 -8.03 2.50 16.07
CA ARG A 150 -8.87 2.91 17.22
C ARG A 150 -10.06 3.75 16.79
N SER A 151 -9.83 4.74 15.94
CA SER A 151 -10.90 5.58 15.38
C SER A 151 -11.93 4.81 14.55
N ARG A 152 -11.59 3.61 14.07
CA ARG A 152 -12.51 2.72 13.34
C ARG A 152 -13.39 1.92 14.28
N ILE A 153 -12.80 1.37 15.35
CA ILE A 153 -13.56 0.67 16.39
C ILE A 153 -14.57 1.63 17.02
N ASP A 154 -14.17 2.85 17.34
CA ASP A 154 -15.05 3.85 17.97
C ASP A 154 -16.16 4.37 17.03
N ALA A 155 -16.07 4.13 15.72
CA ALA A 155 -17.09 4.54 14.73
C ALA A 155 -18.10 3.44 14.42
N GLU A 156 -17.85 2.20 14.87
CA GLU A 156 -18.72 1.05 14.68
C GLU A 156 -19.59 0.73 15.92
N TYR A 157 -19.39 1.46 17.02
CA TYR A 157 -20.19 1.43 18.25
C TYR A 157 -20.94 2.75 18.46
#